data_AF-A0A9E5NGE6-F1
#
_entry.id   AF-A0A9E5NGE6-F1
#
_cell.length_a   1.000
_cell.length_b   1.000
_cell.length_c   1.000
_cell.angle_alpha   90.00
_cell.angle_beta   90.00
_cell.angle_gamma   90.00
#
_symmetry.space_group_name_H-M   'P 1'
#
loop_
_entity.id
_entity.type
_entity.pdbx_description
1 polymer ?
#
loop_
_entity_poly.entity_id
_entity_poly.type
_entity_poly.pdbx_seq_one_letter_code
_entity_poly.pdbx_strand_id
1 'polypeptide(L)'
;MRGLAWYYLSRLAIVALWLVVATVSGLPPWASVLSAGAMIGYFVWVPLCGRYVVHPDRPLTPLRRDERSQAVTYRAVAWAFAVQMLLLGSGIVWATLSRQEQLGAILGFILATGMLTYLVAQGWLSRRS
;
A
#
# COMPACT_ATOMS: atom_id res chain seq x y z
N MET A 1 -23.98 -12.94 4.28
CA MET A 1 -22.78 -13.16 5.12
C MET A 1 -21.93 -14.37 4.71
N ARG A 2 -22.48 -15.47 4.16
CA ARG A 2 -21.69 -16.65 3.71
C ARG A 2 -20.56 -16.33 2.70
N GLY A 3 -20.74 -15.32 1.84
CA GLY A 3 -19.70 -14.90 0.87
C GLY A 3 -18.42 -14.32 1.49
N LEU A 4 -18.46 -13.82 2.73
CA LEU A 4 -17.28 -13.26 3.41
C LEU A 4 -16.43 -14.32 4.11
N ALA A 5 -16.98 -15.50 4.42
CA ALA A 5 -16.23 -16.57 5.11
C ALA A 5 -15.04 -17.06 4.26
N TRP A 6 -15.28 -17.29 2.96
CA TRP A 6 -14.24 -17.68 2.00
C TRP A 6 -13.18 -16.60 1.79
N TYR A 7 -13.59 -15.33 1.85
CA TYR A 7 -12.67 -14.19 1.84
C TYR A 7 -11.72 -14.24 3.05
N TYR A 8 -12.23 -14.37 4.28
CA TYR A 8 -11.39 -14.42 5.47
C TYR A 8 -10.46 -15.64 5.48
N LEU A 9 -10.93 -16.79 5.01
CA LEU A 9 -10.11 -17.99 4.83
C LEU A 9 -8.95 -17.75 3.87
N SER A 10 -9.20 -17.13 2.71
CA SER A 10 -8.15 -16.73 1.76
C SER A 10 -7.16 -15.76 2.38
N ARG A 11 -7.63 -14.76 3.15
CA ARG A 11 -6.75 -13.78 3.80
C ARG A 11 -5.91 -14.39 4.91
N LEU A 12 -6.45 -15.33 5.69
CA LEU A 12 -5.68 -16.09 6.67
C LEU A 12 -4.57 -16.91 6.01
N ALA A 13 -4.83 -17.53 4.85
CA ALA A 13 -3.80 -18.26 4.11
C ALA A 13 -2.64 -17.34 3.67
N ILE A 14 -2.95 -16.12 3.22
CA ILE A 14 -1.92 -15.10 2.86
C ILE A 14 -1.12 -14.68 4.10
N VAL A 15 -1.79 -14.44 5.23
CA VAL A 15 -1.10 -14.07 6.48
C VAL A 15 -0.21 -15.21 6.98
N ALA A 16 -0.67 -16.46 6.90
CA ALA A 16 0.12 -17.62 7.25
C ALA A 16 1.36 -17.75 6.35
N LEU A 17 1.20 -17.55 5.04
CA LEU A 17 2.31 -17.53 4.09
C LEU A 17 3.32 -16.42 4.45
N TRP A 18 2.84 -15.21 4.75
CA TRP A 18 3.70 -14.11 5.19
C TRP A 18 4.47 -14.45 6.47
N LEU A 19 3.81 -15.10 7.43
CA LEU A 19 4.43 -15.49 8.69
C LEU A 19 5.57 -16.49 8.47
N VAL A 20 5.40 -17.44 7.55
CA VAL A 20 6.45 -18.39 7.13
C VAL A 20 7.61 -17.66 6.44
N VAL A 21 7.32 -16.75 5.51
CA VAL A 21 8.37 -15.97 4.84
C VAL A 21 9.14 -15.13 5.84
N ALA A 22 8.46 -14.48 6.79
CA ALA A 22 9.07 -13.62 7.79
C ALA A 22 9.99 -14.42 8.74
N THR A 23 9.57 -15.60 9.19
CA THR A 23 10.40 -16.46 10.05
C THR A 23 11.62 -17.00 9.30
N VAL A 24 11.46 -17.44 8.05
CA VAL A 24 12.59 -17.93 7.22
C VAL A 24 13.57 -16.81 6.87
N SER A 25 13.08 -15.57 6.73
CA SER A 25 13.93 -14.39 6.46
C SER A 25 14.72 -13.93 7.69
N GLY A 26 14.55 -14.57 8.85
CA GLY A 26 15.27 -14.22 10.08
C GLY A 26 14.72 -13.00 10.82
N LEU A 27 13.47 -12.58 10.53
CA LEU A 27 12.84 -11.50 11.31
C LEU A 27 12.63 -11.96 12.75
N PRO A 28 12.80 -11.04 13.73
CA PRO A 28 12.51 -11.35 15.13
C PRO A 28 11.06 -11.88 15.28
N PRO A 29 10.82 -12.93 16.10
CA PRO A 29 9.49 -13.54 16.21
C PRO A 29 8.39 -12.54 16.57
N TRP A 30 8.70 -11.56 17.43
CA TRP A 30 7.76 -10.51 17.81
C TRP A 30 7.38 -9.59 16.62
N ALA A 31 8.33 -9.28 15.73
CA ALA A 31 8.10 -8.45 14.55
C ALA A 31 7.25 -9.19 13.50
N SER A 32 7.52 -10.49 13.32
CA SER A 32 6.71 -11.37 12.47
C SER A 32 5.26 -11.45 12.95
N VAL A 33 5.05 -11.63 14.26
CA VAL A 33 3.70 -11.67 14.86
C VAL A 33 3.00 -10.31 14.75
N LEU A 34 3.68 -9.20 15.05
CA LEU A 34 3.10 -7.86 14.93
C LEU A 34 2.69 -7.54 13.49
N SER A 35 3.55 -7.83 12.51
CA SER A 35 3.24 -7.58 11.10
C SER A 35 2.05 -8.42 10.61
N ALA A 36 1.97 -9.69 11.02
CA ALA A 36 0.83 -10.55 10.72
C ALA A 36 -0.47 -10.05 11.38
N GLY A 37 -0.40 -9.61 12.65
CA GLY A 37 -1.53 -9.00 13.34
C GLY A 37 -2.02 -7.73 12.63
N ALA A 38 -1.09 -6.88 12.17
CA ALA A 38 -1.42 -5.69 11.39
C ALA A 38 -2.08 -6.04 10.06
N MET A 39 -1.64 -7.09 9.36
CA MET A 39 -2.27 -7.58 8.13
C MET A 39 -3.70 -8.08 8.38
N ILE A 40 -3.93 -8.85 9.46
CA ILE A 40 -5.27 -9.31 9.83
C ILE A 40 -6.18 -8.11 10.12
N GLY A 41 -5.71 -7.17 10.95
CA GLY A 41 -6.44 -5.94 11.27
C GLY A 41 -6.82 -5.17 10.00
N TYR A 42 -5.89 -5.05 9.05
CA TYR A 42 -6.14 -4.46 7.75
C TYR A 42 -7.21 -5.23 6.97
N PHE A 43 -7.12 -6.56 6.86
CA PHE A 43 -8.10 -7.35 6.10
C PHE A 43 -9.51 -7.34 6.69
N VAL A 44 -9.65 -7.15 8.00
CA VAL A 44 -10.93 -6.93 8.68
C VAL A 44 -11.43 -5.51 8.49
N TRP A 45 -10.55 -4.52 8.53
CA TRP A 45 -10.92 -3.11 8.37
C TRP A 45 -11.36 -2.76 6.94
N VAL A 46 -10.74 -3.38 5.92
CA VAL A 46 -11.03 -3.14 4.50
C VAL A 46 -12.52 -3.27 4.14
N PRO A 47 -13.25 -4.36 4.48
CA PRO A 47 -14.69 -4.46 4.20
C PRO A 47 -15.54 -3.49 5.05
N LEU A 48 -15.04 -3.06 6.22
CA LEU A 48 -15.75 -2.14 7.12
C LEU A 48 -15.62 -0.67 6.70
N CYS A 49 -14.57 -0.30 5.96
CA CYS A 49 -14.30 1.10 5.64
C CYS A 49 -15.25 1.71 4.59
N GLY A 50 -16.21 0.95 4.05
CA GLY A 50 -17.20 1.43 3.09
C GLY A 50 -16.66 1.78 1.69
N ARG A 51 -15.35 1.61 1.44
CA ARG A 51 -14.70 1.92 0.15
C ARG A 51 -14.85 0.83 -0.92
N TYR A 52 -15.47 -0.29 -0.57
CA TYR A 52 -15.52 -1.49 -1.41
C TYR A 52 -16.96 -1.97 -1.55
N VAL A 53 -17.36 -2.24 -2.78
CA VAL A 53 -18.61 -2.91 -3.12
C VAL A 53 -18.39 -4.42 -3.01
N VAL A 54 -19.28 -5.11 -2.32
CA VAL A 54 -19.23 -6.57 -2.15
C VAL A 54 -19.98 -7.22 -3.32
N HIS A 55 -19.26 -7.87 -4.22
CA HIS A 55 -19.85 -8.74 -5.23
C HIS A 55 -20.01 -10.16 -4.69
N PRO A 56 -21.24 -10.67 -4.57
CA PRO A 56 -21.49 -12.01 -4.04
C PRO A 56 -20.99 -13.13 -4.98
N ASP A 57 -20.82 -12.85 -6.27
CA ASP A 57 -20.45 -13.84 -7.30
C ASP A 57 -18.97 -14.28 -7.23
N ARG A 58 -18.14 -13.61 -6.43
CA ARG A 58 -16.70 -13.94 -6.27
C ARG A 58 -16.36 -14.21 -4.79
N PRO A 59 -16.46 -15.45 -4.31
CA PRO A 59 -16.33 -15.75 -2.88
C PRO A 59 -14.93 -15.49 -2.29
N LEU A 60 -13.86 -15.60 -3.10
CA LEU A 60 -12.48 -15.40 -2.64
C LEU A 60 -12.02 -13.93 -2.74
N THR A 61 -12.57 -13.17 -3.68
CA THR A 61 -12.25 -11.76 -3.91
C THR A 61 -13.53 -10.93 -4.09
N PRO A 62 -14.42 -10.92 -3.09
CA PRO A 62 -15.73 -10.28 -3.21
C PRO A 62 -15.62 -8.75 -3.21
N LEU A 63 -14.52 -8.21 -2.70
CA LEU A 63 -14.31 -6.77 -2.60
C LEU A 63 -13.85 -6.21 -3.95
N ARG A 64 -14.73 -5.45 -4.59
CA ARG A 64 -14.37 -4.59 -5.72
C ARG A 64 -14.34 -3.14 -5.22
N ARG A 65 -13.30 -2.39 -5.60
CA ARG A 65 -13.29 -0.95 -5.32
C ARG A 65 -14.41 -0.29 -6.10
N ASP A 66 -15.09 0.66 -5.47
CA ASP A 66 -16.00 1.56 -6.18
C ASP A 66 -15.24 2.27 -7.32
N GLU A 67 -15.84 2.39 -8.50
CA GLU A 67 -15.23 2.98 -9.70
C GLU A 67 -14.72 4.40 -9.42
N ARG A 68 -15.48 5.14 -8.60
CA ARG A 68 -15.07 6.47 -8.12
C ARG A 68 -13.78 6.41 -7.30
N SER A 69 -13.70 5.47 -6.35
CA SER A 69 -12.51 5.30 -5.50
C SER A 69 -11.29 4.84 -6.31
N GLN A 70 -11.50 4.05 -7.36
CA GLN A 70 -10.44 3.67 -8.30
C GLN A 70 -9.95 4.88 -9.09
N ALA A 71 -10.85 5.67 -9.68
CA ALA A 71 -10.48 6.87 -10.44
C ALA A 71 -9.68 7.87 -9.59
N VAL A 72 -10.09 8.10 -8.34
CA VAL A 72 -9.35 8.93 -7.38
C VAL A 72 -7.96 8.34 -7.09
N THR A 73 -7.88 7.04 -6.86
CA THR A 73 -6.60 6.37 -6.59
C THR A 73 -5.66 6.44 -7.79
N TYR A 74 -6.13 6.17 -9.00
CA TYR A 74 -5.32 6.24 -10.21
C TYR A 74 -4.75 7.65 -10.43
N ARG A 75 -5.56 8.69 -10.23
CA ARG A 75 -5.09 10.09 -10.31
C ARG A 75 -4.07 10.41 -9.24
N ALA A 76 -4.31 10.01 -7.98
CA ALA A 76 -3.38 10.23 -6.88
C ALA A 76 -2.04 9.50 -7.10
N VAL A 77 -2.07 8.26 -7.59
CA VAL A 77 -0.88 7.47 -7.93
C VAL A 77 -0.11 8.12 -9.08
N ALA A 78 -0.79 8.59 -10.13
CA ALA A 78 -0.14 9.27 -11.25
C ALA A 78 0.62 10.52 -10.79
N TRP A 79 0.03 11.31 -9.89
CA TRP A 79 0.68 12.49 -9.33
C TRP A 79 1.88 12.13 -8.45
N ALA A 80 1.72 11.15 -7.57
CA ALA A 80 2.81 10.65 -6.73
C ALA A 80 3.97 10.12 -7.56
N PHE A 81 3.68 9.36 -8.62
CA PHE A 81 4.67 8.84 -9.55
C PHE A 81 5.42 9.95 -10.29
N ALA A 82 4.70 10.95 -10.81
CA ALA A 82 5.32 12.09 -11.49
C ALA A 82 6.29 12.85 -10.56
N VAL A 83 5.87 13.12 -9.32
CA VAL A 83 6.72 13.77 -8.32
C VAL A 83 7.93 12.90 -7.98
N GLN A 84 7.76 11.59 -7.78
CA GLN A 84 8.87 10.68 -7.51
C GLN A 84 9.88 10.64 -8.65
N MET A 85 9.43 10.57 -9.91
CA MET A 85 10.31 10.54 -11.07
C MET A 85 11.10 11.84 -11.21
N LEU A 86 10.47 12.99 -10.98
CA LEU A 86 11.16 14.29 -11.00
C LEU A 86 12.21 14.40 -9.89
N LEU A 87 11.88 13.96 -8.67
CA LEU A 87 12.80 14.00 -7.54
C LEU A 87 13.95 13.00 -7.69
N LEU A 88 13.69 11.79 -8.23
CA LEU A 88 14.72 10.83 -8.58
C LEU A 88 15.68 11.40 -9.62
N GLY A 89 15.15 11.93 -10.72
CA GLY A 89 15.98 12.53 -11.77
C GLY A 89 16.83 13.68 -11.24
N SER A 90 16.24 14.58 -10.46
CA SER A 90 16.94 15.70 -9.83
C SER A 90 18.02 15.23 -8.84
N GLY A 91 17.71 14.21 -8.04
CA GLY A 91 18.63 13.61 -7.06
C GLY A 91 19.83 12.95 -7.73
N ILE A 92 19.63 12.23 -8.85
CA ILE A 92 20.73 11.61 -9.61
C ILE A 92 21.67 12.66 -10.17
N VAL A 93 21.12 13.72 -10.79
CA VAL A 93 21.94 14.82 -11.33
C VAL A 93 22.73 15.49 -10.23
N TRP A 94 22.08 15.80 -9.10
CA TRP A 94 22.74 16.44 -7.97
C TRP A 94 23.83 15.56 -7.34
N ALA A 95 23.56 14.26 -7.13
CA ALA A 95 24.54 13.32 -6.58
C ALA A 95 25.77 13.16 -7.49
N THR A 96 25.55 13.18 -8.82
CA THR A 96 26.64 13.13 -9.81
C THR A 96 27.50 14.39 -9.74
N LEU A 97 26.90 15.57 -9.56
CA LEU A 97 27.60 16.85 -9.43
C LEU A 97 28.33 17.00 -8.10
N SER A 98 27.75 16.51 -7.00
CA SER A 98 28.28 16.68 -5.63
C SER A 98 29.27 15.59 -5.20
N ARG A 99 29.45 14.53 -6.00
CA ARG A 99 30.28 13.35 -5.68
C ARG A 99 29.96 12.76 -4.29
N GLN A 100 28.70 12.83 -3.85
CA GLN A 100 28.28 12.29 -2.57
C GLN A 100 27.91 10.81 -2.67
N GLU A 101 28.43 10.00 -1.73
CA GLU A 101 28.12 8.56 -1.63
C GLU A 101 26.87 8.25 -0.77
N GLN A 102 26.26 9.26 -0.14
CA GLN A 102 25.07 9.07 0.72
C GLN A 102 23.77 8.96 -0.09
N LEU A 103 23.68 7.95 -0.95
CA LEU A 103 22.49 7.66 -1.75
C LEU A 103 21.30 7.22 -0.89
N GLY A 104 21.55 6.55 0.24
CA GLY A 104 20.49 5.99 1.09
C GLY A 104 19.54 7.03 1.68
N ALA A 105 20.07 8.14 2.21
CA ALA A 105 19.25 9.20 2.82
C ALA A 105 18.41 9.95 1.77
N ILE A 106 18.99 10.20 0.60
CA ILE A 106 18.32 10.88 -0.52
C ILE A 106 17.17 10.01 -1.04
N LEU A 107 17.41 8.70 -1.24
CA LEU A 107 16.37 7.76 -1.67
C LEU A 107 15.24 7.67 -0.63
N GLY A 108 15.57 7.61 0.66
CA GLY A 108 14.58 7.64 1.73
C GLY A 108 13.68 8.88 1.68
N PHE A 109 14.27 10.06 1.46
CA PHE A 109 13.53 11.31 1.30
C PHE A 109 12.63 11.32 0.06
N ILE A 110 13.11 10.79 -1.08
CA ILE A 110 12.32 10.71 -2.31
C ILE A 110 11.13 9.75 -2.17
N LEU A 111 11.32 8.62 -1.48
CA LEU A 111 10.23 7.70 -1.18
C LEU A 111 9.19 8.34 -0.24
N ALA A 112 9.64 9.02 0.82
CA ALA A 112 8.77 9.71 1.76
C ALA A 112 7.93 10.80 1.09
N THR A 113 8.55 11.61 0.22
CA THR A 113 7.85 12.68 -0.53
C THR A 113 6.83 12.12 -1.51
N GLY A 114 7.13 11.00 -2.19
CA GLY A 114 6.14 10.31 -3.03
C GLY A 114 4.93 9.82 -2.23
N MET A 115 5.16 9.21 -1.06
CA MET A 115 4.09 8.77 -0.17
C MET A 115 3.23 9.94 0.33
N LEU A 116 3.86 11.04 0.75
CA LEU A 116 3.15 12.26 1.17
C LEU A 116 2.30 12.83 0.04
N THR A 117 2.86 12.91 -1.17
CA THR A 117 2.14 13.41 -2.35
C THR A 117 0.90 12.56 -2.64
N TYR A 118 1.04 11.23 -2.56
CA TYR A 118 -0.09 10.31 -2.71
C TYR A 118 -1.18 10.57 -1.67
N LEU A 119 -0.84 10.68 -0.39
CA LEU A 119 -1.80 10.91 0.69
C LEU A 119 -2.53 12.25 0.54
N VAL A 120 -1.79 13.32 0.20
CA VAL A 120 -2.36 14.65 -0.04
C VAL A 120 -3.28 14.64 -1.26
N ALA A 121 -2.84 14.07 -2.38
CA ALA A 121 -3.64 13.99 -3.60
C ALA A 121 -4.92 13.16 -3.38
N GLN A 122 -4.80 12.03 -2.68
CA GLN A 122 -5.96 11.19 -2.34
C GLN A 122 -6.95 11.94 -1.43
N GLY A 123 -6.46 12.62 -0.39
CA GLY A 123 -7.29 13.41 0.52
C GLY A 123 -7.99 14.58 -0.18
N TRP A 124 -7.31 15.24 -1.12
CA TRP A 124 -7.87 16.35 -1.88
C TRP A 124 -8.90 15.91 -2.92
N LEU A 125 -8.60 14.88 -3.72
CA LEU A 125 -9.49 14.36 -4.76
C LEU A 125 -10.75 13.70 -4.19
N SER A 126 -10.65 13.07 -3.01
CA SER A 126 -11.80 12.47 -2.33
C SER A 126 -12.80 13.51 -1.80
N ARG A 127 -12.34 14.73 -1.47
CA ARG A 127 -13.21 15.83 -1.01
C ARG A 127 -13.91 16.60 -2.14
N ARG A 128 -13.37 16.55 -3.36
CA ARG A 128 -13.88 17.29 -4.53
C ARG A 128 -14.82 16.49 -5.44
N SER A 129 -14.89 15.18 -5.28
CA SER A 129 -15.81 14.30 -6.02
C SER A 129 -17.11 14.12 -5.26
#